data_AF-A0A923E549-F1
#
_entry.id   AF-A0A923E549-F1
#
_cell.length_a   1.000
_cell.length_b   1.000
_cell.length_c   1.000
_cell.angle_alpha   90.00
_cell.angle_beta   90.00
_cell.angle_gamma   90.00
#
_symmetry.space_group_name_H-M   'P 1'
#
loop_
_entity.id
_entity.type
_entity.pdbx_description
1 polymer ?
#
loop_
_entity_poly.entity_id
_entity_poly.type
_entity_poly.pdbx_seq_one_letter_code
_entity_poly.pdbx_strand_id
1 'polypeptide(L)'
;MGFWKDDTIKFDYDSVQKAYTIMHQIYEDADKLLEQLEKDSKDAEDKMKGEYREAYSDKSEDVFKELKKSIKNIDKLSKKVEQTSKDFLEKDMEIAKSYRKS
;
A
#
# COMPACT_ATOMS: atom_id res chain seq x y z
N MET A 1 30.19 31.77 20.81
CA MET A 1 28.80 32.16 21.16
C MET A 1 27.96 31.93 19.91
N GLY A 2 26.91 31.12 20.00
CA GLY A 2 25.99 30.82 18.88
C GLY A 2 26.28 29.53 18.12
N PHE A 3 26.11 28.38 18.78
CA PHE A 3 25.96 27.07 18.14
C PHE A 3 24.49 26.86 17.74
N TRP A 4 24.30 26.00 16.73
CA TRP A 4 23.04 25.44 16.17
C TRP A 4 22.46 26.18 14.96
N LYS A 5 22.90 25.71 13.79
CA LYS A 5 22.24 25.89 12.51
C LYS A 5 20.81 25.36 12.58
N ASP A 6 19.91 26.15 11.99
CA ASP A 6 18.51 25.86 11.67
C ASP A 6 18.37 24.72 10.62
N ASP A 7 19.04 23.58 10.82
CA ASP A 7 18.93 22.40 9.95
C ASP A 7 17.77 21.48 10.40
N THR A 8 16.70 22.05 10.97
CA THR A 8 15.50 21.27 11.30
C THR A 8 14.72 21.01 10.01
N ILE A 9 14.98 19.89 9.36
CA ILE A 9 14.14 19.37 8.27
C ILE A 9 12.73 19.19 8.85
N LYS A 10 11.82 20.09 8.50
CA LYS A 10 10.41 20.00 8.88
C LYS A 10 9.80 18.79 8.18
N PHE A 11 9.18 17.88 8.93
CA PHE A 11 8.51 16.72 8.36
C PHE A 11 7.34 17.18 7.47
N ASP A 12 7.37 16.80 6.19
CA ASP A 12 6.32 17.15 5.22
C ASP A 12 5.18 16.11 5.27
N TYR A 13 4.31 16.28 6.27
CA TYR A 13 3.15 15.42 6.49
C TYR A 13 2.20 15.38 5.29
N ASP A 14 2.02 16.51 4.58
CA ASP A 14 1.10 16.62 3.46
C ASP A 14 1.54 15.75 2.27
N SER A 15 2.83 15.74 1.96
CA SER A 15 3.38 14.87 0.91
C SER A 15 3.25 13.39 1.27
N VAL A 16 3.46 13.03 2.54
CA VAL A 16 3.33 11.64 3.00
C VAL A 16 1.86 11.18 2.98
N GLN A 17 0.92 12.03 3.38
CA GLN A 17 -0.51 11.74 3.28
C GLN A 17 -0.97 11.58 1.83
N LYS A 18 -0.49 12.43 0.91
CA LYS A 18 -0.76 12.25 -0.53
C LYS A 18 -0.23 10.92 -1.04
N ALA A 19 0.98 10.53 -0.66
CA ALA A 19 1.56 9.24 -1.03
C ALA A 19 0.73 8.07 -0.48
N TYR A 20 0.29 8.14 0.78
CA TYR A 20 -0.63 7.16 1.37
C TYR A 20 -1.93 7.02 0.56
N THR A 21 -2.62 8.14 0.29
CA THR A 21 -3.87 8.14 -0.47
C THR A 21 -3.71 7.52 -1.85
N ILE A 22 -2.63 7.87 -2.56
CA ILE A 22 -2.33 7.29 -3.88
C ILE A 22 -2.10 5.78 -3.77
N MET A 23 -1.31 5.33 -2.80
CA MET A 23 -1.05 3.89 -2.61
C MET A 23 -2.31 3.11 -2.20
N HIS A 24 -3.16 3.71 -1.38
CA HIS A 24 -4.41 3.10 -0.97
C HIS A 24 -5.38 2.98 -2.16
N GLN A 25 -5.48 4.01 -3.00
CA GLN A 25 -6.27 3.95 -4.23
C GLN A 25 -5.77 2.86 -5.19
N ILE A 26 -4.44 2.76 -5.39
CA ILE A 26 -3.82 1.72 -6.21
C ILE A 26 -4.17 0.33 -5.66
N TYR A 27 -4.14 0.14 -4.35
CA TYR A 27 -4.56 -1.10 -3.73
C TYR A 27 -6.03 -1.43 -4.04
N GLU A 28 -6.95 -0.50 -3.82
CA GLU A 28 -8.38 -0.74 -4.06
C GLU A 28 -8.68 -1.06 -5.53
N ASP A 29 -8.06 -0.33 -6.45
CA ASP A 29 -8.26 -0.53 -7.88
C ASP A 29 -7.67 -1.88 -8.34
N ALA A 30 -6.49 -2.23 -7.84
CA ALA A 30 -5.85 -3.51 -8.15
C ALA A 30 -6.63 -4.69 -7.58
N ASP A 31 -7.20 -4.58 -6.37
CA ASP A 31 -8.01 -5.62 -5.74
C ASP A 31 -9.29 -5.88 -6.55
N LYS A 32 -10.01 -4.83 -6.95
CA LYS A 32 -11.20 -4.95 -7.84
C LYS A 32 -10.86 -5.58 -9.19
N LEU A 33 -9.74 -5.17 -9.79
CA LEU A 33 -9.30 -5.74 -11.06
C LEU A 33 -8.92 -7.22 -10.93
N LEU A 34 -8.30 -7.62 -9.82
CA LEU A 34 -7.98 -9.01 -9.54
C LEU A 34 -9.26 -9.86 -9.38
N GLU A 35 -10.26 -9.37 -8.64
CA GLU A 35 -11.55 -10.06 -8.49
C GLU A 35 -12.24 -10.29 -9.84
N GLN A 36 -12.24 -9.26 -10.71
CA GLN A 36 -12.81 -9.38 -12.05
C GLN A 36 -12.03 -10.38 -12.91
N LEU A 37 -10.69 -10.35 -12.84
CA LEU A 37 -9.84 -11.27 -13.59
C LEU A 37 -10.00 -12.74 -13.12
N GLU A 38 -10.12 -12.97 -11.80
CA GLU A 38 -10.42 -14.30 -11.24
C GLU A 38 -11.77 -14.83 -11.77
N LYS A 39 -12.78 -13.96 -11.86
CA LYS A 39 -14.10 -14.33 -12.40
C LYS A 39 -14.03 -14.65 -13.90
N ASP A 40 -13.43 -13.78 -14.70
CA ASP A 40 -13.33 -13.98 -16.15
C ASP A 40 -12.49 -15.22 -16.48
N SER A 41 -11.47 -15.52 -15.67
CA SER A 41 -10.67 -16.73 -15.80
C SER A 41 -11.46 -18.00 -15.49
N LYS A 42 -12.29 -18.00 -14.45
CA LYS A 42 -13.20 -19.13 -14.15
C LYS A 42 -14.22 -19.34 -15.27
N ASP A 43 -14.84 -18.27 -15.76
CA ASP A 43 -15.79 -18.34 -16.88
C ASP A 43 -15.13 -18.86 -18.17
N ALA A 44 -13.84 -18.57 -18.37
CA ALA A 44 -13.06 -19.13 -19.47
C ALA A 44 -12.74 -20.61 -19.23
N GLU A 45 -12.33 -20.99 -18.02
CA GLU A 45 -12.04 -22.37 -17.63
C GLU A 45 -13.26 -23.28 -17.82
N ASP A 46 -14.46 -22.84 -17.41
CA ASP A 46 -15.71 -23.60 -17.54
C ASP A 46 -16.08 -23.91 -19.00
N LYS A 47 -15.57 -23.12 -19.96
CA LYS A 47 -15.75 -23.35 -21.40
C LYS A 47 -14.70 -24.30 -21.98
N MET A 48 -13.59 -24.55 -21.28
CA MET A 48 -12.51 -25.46 -21.70
C MET A 48 -12.86 -26.91 -21.37
N LYS A 49 -12.27 -27.86 -22.12
CA LYS A 49 -12.46 -29.31 -21.92
C LYS A 49 -11.12 -30.05 -22.00
N GLY A 50 -10.98 -31.13 -21.24
CA GLY A 50 -9.81 -32.02 -21.27
C GLY A 50 -8.55 -31.40 -20.64
N GLU A 51 -7.38 -31.95 -20.97
CA GLU A 51 -6.07 -31.58 -20.38
C GLU A 51 -5.72 -30.09 -20.51
N TYR A 52 -6.27 -29.38 -21.50
CA TYR A 52 -6.13 -27.94 -21.65
C TYR A 52 -6.73 -27.15 -20.48
N ARG A 53 -7.79 -27.69 -19.86
CA ARG A 53 -8.42 -27.08 -18.68
C ARG A 53 -7.51 -27.17 -17.46
N GLU A 54 -6.96 -28.36 -17.19
CA GLU A 54 -6.07 -28.60 -16.04
C GLU A 54 -4.83 -27.72 -16.11
N ALA A 55 -4.16 -27.69 -17.28
CA ALA A 55 -2.97 -26.84 -17.48
C ALA A 55 -3.27 -25.34 -17.38
N TYR A 56 -4.50 -24.90 -17.70
CA TYR A 56 -4.92 -23.51 -17.53
C TYR A 56 -5.22 -23.19 -16.07
N SER A 57 -5.93 -24.08 -15.36
CA SER A 57 -6.32 -23.90 -13.96
C SER A 57 -5.11 -23.78 -13.04
N ASP A 58 -4.11 -24.64 -13.20
CA ASP A 58 -2.88 -24.59 -12.40
C ASP A 58 -2.13 -23.26 -12.59
N LYS A 59 -1.97 -22.83 -13.85
CA LYS A 59 -1.26 -21.59 -14.19
C LYS A 59 -2.01 -20.35 -13.75
N SER A 60 -3.34 -20.33 -13.90
CA SER A 60 -4.15 -19.19 -13.49
C SER A 60 -4.12 -19.03 -11.97
N GLU A 61 -4.19 -20.14 -11.22
CA GLU A 61 -4.13 -20.10 -9.76
C GLU A 61 -2.80 -19.56 -9.23
N ASP A 62 -1.67 -19.98 -9.82
CA ASP A 62 -0.35 -19.47 -9.44
C ASP A 62 -0.20 -17.98 -9.72
N VAL A 63 -0.65 -17.52 -10.90
CA VAL A 63 -0.66 -16.09 -11.24
C VAL A 63 -1.53 -15.29 -10.25
N PHE A 64 -2.73 -15.78 -9.92
CA PHE A 64 -3.61 -15.13 -8.96
C PHE A 64 -3.02 -15.07 -7.55
N LYS A 65 -2.34 -16.13 -7.10
CA LYS A 65 -1.62 -16.15 -5.81
C LYS A 65 -0.55 -15.05 -5.77
N GLU A 66 0.24 -14.90 -6.83
CA GLU A 66 1.29 -13.88 -6.91
C GLU A 66 0.73 -12.46 -6.94
N LEU A 67 -0.32 -12.23 -7.74
CA LEU A 67 -1.01 -10.93 -7.81
C LEU A 67 -1.61 -10.55 -6.46
N LYS A 68 -2.32 -11.47 -5.80
CA LYS A 68 -2.92 -11.26 -4.48
C LYS A 68 -1.88 -10.94 -3.41
N LYS A 69 -0.72 -11.61 -3.46
CA LYS A 69 0.40 -11.32 -2.56
C LYS A 69 0.96 -9.91 -2.80
N SER A 70 1.09 -9.51 -4.05
CA SER A 70 1.60 -8.19 -4.43
C SER A 70 0.66 -7.06 -3.99
N ILE A 71 -0.64 -7.20 -4.25
CA ILE A 71 -1.68 -6.25 -3.82
C ILE A 71 -1.69 -6.11 -2.30
N LYS A 72 -1.64 -7.23 -1.55
CA LYS A 72 -1.52 -7.20 -0.09
C LYS A 72 -0.25 -6.52 0.41
N ASN A 73 0.86 -6.58 -0.33
CA ASN A 73 2.07 -5.88 0.04
C ASN A 73 1.93 -4.36 -0.13
N ILE A 74 1.19 -3.92 -1.16
CA ILE A 74 0.87 -2.50 -1.36
C ILE A 74 0.06 -1.96 -0.18
N ASP A 75 -0.98 -2.67 0.26
CA ASP A 75 -1.77 -2.29 1.46
C ASP A 75 -0.93 -2.26 2.74
N LYS A 76 -0.05 -3.25 2.95
CA LYS A 76 0.84 -3.25 4.11
C LYS A 76 1.80 -2.06 4.10
N LEU A 77 2.32 -1.70 2.93
CA LEU A 77 3.21 -0.56 2.79
C LEU A 77 2.47 0.76 3.00
N SER A 78 1.26 0.91 2.45
CA SER A 78 0.46 2.13 2.64
C SER A 78 0.16 2.34 4.12
N LYS A 79 -0.30 1.31 4.85
CA LYS A 79 -0.54 1.38 6.30
C LYS A 79 0.70 1.74 7.11
N LYS A 80 1.88 1.21 6.72
CA LYS A 80 3.15 1.57 7.37
C LYS A 80 3.53 3.03 7.14
N VAL A 81 3.32 3.54 5.92
CA VAL A 81 3.56 4.95 5.59
C VAL A 81 2.65 5.85 6.41
N GLU A 82 1.37 5.51 6.51
CA GLU A 82 0.38 6.25 7.32
C GLU A 82 0.77 6.27 8.81
N GLN A 83 1.08 5.10 9.39
CA GLN A 83 1.47 5.00 10.79
C GLN A 83 2.75 5.79 11.09
N THR A 84 3.77 5.64 10.23
CA THR A 84 5.02 6.38 10.39
C THR A 84 4.76 7.88 10.37
N SER A 85 3.88 8.35 9.47
CA SER A 85 3.49 9.75 9.39
C SER A 85 2.84 10.28 10.68
N LYS A 86 1.94 9.47 11.27
CA LYS A 86 1.29 9.79 12.56
C LYS A 86 2.30 9.87 13.69
N ASP A 87 3.22 8.90 13.80
CA ASP A 87 4.24 8.87 14.85
C ASP A 87 5.17 10.10 14.79
N PHE A 88 5.55 10.53 13.59
CA PHE A 88 6.34 11.76 13.41
C PHE A 88 5.57 13.00 13.81
N LEU A 89 4.30 13.11 13.42
CA LEU A 89 3.45 14.24 13.78
C LEU A 89 3.24 14.35 15.31
N GLU A 90 3.06 13.23 15.99
CA GLU A 90 2.95 13.19 17.46
C GLU A 90 4.23 13.69 18.13
N LYS A 91 5.40 13.22 17.69
CA LYS A 91 6.70 13.69 18.21
C LYS A 91 6.91 15.18 17.98
N ASP A 92 6.58 15.70 16.80
CA ASP A 92 6.67 17.13 16.51
C ASP A 92 5.78 17.95 17.44
N MET A 93 4.56 17.46 17.75
CA MET A 93 3.66 18.11 18.71
C MET A 93 4.19 18.08 20.15
N GLU A 94 4.80 16.97 20.58
CA GLU A 94 5.41 16.85 21.90
C GLU A 94 6.58 17.83 22.07
N ILE A 95 7.45 17.91 21.06
CA ILE A 95 8.56 18.86 21.02
C ILE A 95 8.03 20.29 21.11
N ALA A 96 7.04 20.66 20.29
CA ALA A 96 6.44 21.99 20.31
C ALA A 96 5.81 22.35 21.67
N LYS A 97 5.18 21.39 22.35
CA LYS A 97 4.63 21.58 23.71
C LYS A 97 5.71 21.79 24.76
N SER A 98 6.85 21.12 24.63
CA SER A 98 7.98 21.28 25.56
C SER A 98 8.61 22.67 25.47
N TYR A 99 8.78 23.21 24.26
CA TYR A 99 9.31 24.57 24.03
C TYR A 99 8.36 25.68 24.48
N ARG A 100 7.04 25.47 24.49
CA ARG A 100 6.07 26.45 25.02
C ARG A 100 6.03 26.53 26.54
N LYS A 101 6.62 25.56 27.25
CA LYS A 101 6.60 25.47 28.72
C LYS A 101 7.91 25.92 29.39
N SER A 102 8.95 26.22 28.61
CA SER A 102 10.22 26.82 29.08
C SER A 102 10.23 28.31 28.79
#